data_AF-A0A662E5W1-F1
#
_entry.id   AF-A0A662E5W1-F1
#
_cell.length_a   1.000
_cell.length_b   1.000
_cell.length_c   1.000
_cell.angle_alpha   90.00
_cell.angle_beta   90.00
_cell.angle_gamma   90.00
#
_symmetry.space_group_name_H-M   'P 1'
#
loop_
_entity.id
_entity.type
_entity.pdbx_description
1 polymer ?
#
loop_
_entity_poly.entity_id
_entity_poly.type
_entity_poly.pdbx_seq_one_letter_code
_entity_poly.pdbx_strand_id
1 'polypeptide(L)'
;TTSASLGAMIIMGLFHDFWSEPAVLWWWAAILGLLTIRHWESPKCRRSGSGLNRWPVALAVGGLMAWALVQPAWAQCLWWHSEPSAKAVITVVRAEPWFSEPMRWRAGDLLAEPQWTWAHASEALEWSRRNLEIQPGSARAWSLHGSVNARIVGEFGAWPVTVENARSAFGHSSTLEPRLPWHPYSQALMERSLGNLERALRLASHSVELEPAFVRGWLLVSRLELAGGDLYAARRALERALDSRDAGEPRVWTTYHRDLIRYPEQHLQALKRELE
;
A
#
# COMPACT_ATOMS: atom_id res chain seq x y z
N THR A 1 -33.58 13.43 -21.79
CA THR A 1 -32.95 13.52 -20.45
C THR A 1 -32.51 12.17 -19.93
N THR A 2 -33.19 11.07 -20.28
CA THR A 2 -32.87 9.69 -19.88
C THR A 2 -31.62 9.09 -20.54
N SER A 3 -31.27 9.45 -21.78
CA SER A 3 -30.05 8.90 -22.43
C SER A 3 -28.74 9.52 -21.92
N ALA A 4 -28.77 10.80 -21.54
CA ALA A 4 -27.60 11.49 -20.96
C ALA A 4 -27.29 10.99 -19.54
N SER A 5 -28.32 10.61 -18.77
CA SER A 5 -28.17 10.01 -17.45
C SER A 5 -27.67 8.57 -17.53
N LEU A 6 -28.14 7.78 -18.49
CA LEU A 6 -27.60 6.44 -18.74
C LEU A 6 -26.12 6.49 -19.17
N GLY A 7 -25.76 7.44 -20.04
CA GLY A 7 -24.37 7.65 -20.46
C GLY A 7 -23.45 8.04 -19.30
N ALA A 8 -23.91 8.94 -18.42
CA ALA A 8 -23.15 9.31 -17.21
C ALA A 8 -22.99 8.13 -16.23
N MET A 9 -24.01 7.28 -16.08
CA MET A 9 -23.94 6.10 -15.22
C MET A 9 -23.00 5.01 -15.76
N ILE A 10 -22.96 4.80 -17.07
CA ILE A 10 -22.03 3.84 -17.71
C ILE A 10 -20.59 4.33 -17.61
N ILE A 11 -20.35 5.63 -17.85
CA ILE A 11 -19.02 6.23 -17.70
C ILE A 11 -18.56 6.11 -16.24
N MET A 12 -19.38 6.52 -15.26
CA MET A 12 -19.02 6.40 -13.84
C MET A 12 -18.83 4.93 -13.40
N GLY A 13 -19.57 3.99 -14.00
CA GLY A 13 -19.44 2.55 -13.79
C GLY A 13 -18.08 1.97 -14.19
N LEU A 14 -17.38 2.63 -15.10
CA LEU A 14 -16.05 2.23 -15.59
C LEU A 14 -14.89 2.83 -14.78
N PHE A 15 -15.14 3.86 -13.97
CA PHE A 15 -14.10 4.65 -13.29
C PHE A 15 -14.05 4.50 -11.76
N HIS A 16 -15.02 3.82 -11.13
CA HIS A 16 -15.05 3.64 -9.67
C HIS A 16 -15.19 2.17 -9.26
N ASP A 17 -14.35 1.77 -8.30
CA ASP A 17 -14.52 0.52 -7.55
C ASP A 17 -15.60 0.76 -6.48
N PHE A 18 -16.79 0.16 -6.66
CA PHE A 18 -18.02 0.55 -5.96
C PHE A 18 -18.08 0.21 -4.46
N TRP A 19 -17.03 -0.38 -3.89
CA TRP A 19 -17.12 -1.08 -2.61
C TRP A 19 -16.31 -0.50 -1.45
N SER A 20 -15.51 0.57 -1.64
CA SER A 20 -14.56 0.98 -0.59
C SER A 20 -14.53 2.45 -0.16
N GLU A 21 -15.35 3.37 -0.67
CA GLU A 21 -15.21 4.79 -0.28
C GLU A 21 -16.50 5.53 0.14
N PRO A 22 -16.52 6.16 1.34
CA PRO A 22 -17.59 7.06 1.79
C PRO A 22 -17.73 8.33 0.93
N ALA A 23 -16.69 8.68 0.15
CA ALA A 23 -16.68 9.86 -0.72
C ALA A 23 -17.78 9.82 -1.79
N VAL A 24 -18.18 8.62 -2.23
CA VAL A 24 -19.19 8.42 -3.28
C VAL A 24 -20.60 8.82 -2.82
N LEU A 25 -20.94 8.66 -1.54
CA LEU A 25 -22.27 9.01 -1.01
C LEU A 25 -22.54 10.51 -0.96
N TRP A 26 -21.50 11.33 -0.74
CA TRP A 26 -21.62 12.80 -0.77
C TRP A 26 -21.88 13.34 -2.18
N TRP A 27 -21.32 12.69 -3.21
CA TRP A 27 -21.59 13.02 -4.61
C TRP A 27 -23.03 12.70 -5.01
N TRP A 28 -23.59 11.57 -4.55
CA TRP A 28 -25.01 11.27 -4.73
C TRP A 28 -25.92 12.26 -4.00
N ALA A 29 -25.58 12.67 -2.79
CA ALA A 29 -26.33 13.69 -2.06
C ALA A 29 -26.30 15.07 -2.74
N ALA A 30 -25.16 15.46 -3.33
CA ALA A 30 -25.02 16.70 -4.10
C ALA A 30 -25.83 16.66 -5.40
N ILE A 31 -25.79 15.54 -6.13
CA ILE A 31 -26.56 15.33 -7.37
C ILE A 31 -28.06 15.26 -7.06
N LEU A 32 -28.48 14.52 -6.04
CA LEU A 32 -29.87 14.47 -5.57
C LEU A 32 -30.34 15.83 -5.06
N GLY A 33 -29.50 16.57 -4.33
CA GLY A 33 -29.78 17.94 -3.90
C GLY A 33 -30.01 18.89 -5.08
N LEU A 34 -29.20 18.79 -6.14
CA LEU A 34 -29.39 19.56 -7.37
C LEU A 34 -30.63 19.13 -8.17
N LEU A 35 -30.97 17.84 -8.15
CA LEU A 35 -32.16 17.30 -8.82
C LEU A 35 -33.47 17.58 -8.07
N THR A 36 -33.42 17.70 -6.74
CA THR A 36 -34.60 17.94 -5.88
C THR A 36 -34.97 19.41 -5.70
N ILE A 37 -34.19 20.36 -6.25
CA ILE A 37 -34.53 21.81 -6.29
C ILE A 37 -35.65 22.12 -7.31
N ARG A 38 -36.57 21.18 -7.56
CA ARG A 38 -37.75 21.44 -8.39
C ARG A 38 -39.03 20.91 -7.73
N HIS A 39 -39.74 21.89 -7.15
CA HIS A 39 -41.15 21.94 -6.72
C HIS A 39 -41.39 22.03 -5.21
N TRP A 40 -41.04 23.18 -4.63
CA TRP A 40 -41.84 23.78 -3.56
C TRP A 40 -42.61 24.95 -4.17
N GLU A 41 -43.89 24.75 -4.49
CA GLU A 41 -44.80 25.83 -4.89
C GLU A 41 -45.33 26.50 -3.61
N SER A 42 -44.77 27.66 -3.24
CA SER A 42 -45.39 28.56 -2.27
C SER A 42 -46.32 29.57 -2.97
N PRO A 43 -47.42 30.01 -2.31
CA PRO A 43 -48.48 30.75 -2.97
C PRO A 43 -48.04 32.17 -3.35
N LYS A 44 -48.69 32.68 -4.40
CA LYS A 44 -48.45 33.94 -5.11
C LYS A 44 -48.13 35.14 -4.18
N CYS A 45 -46.84 35.48 -4.08
CA CYS A 45 -46.38 36.80 -3.62
C CYS A 45 -45.78 37.58 -4.79
N ARG A 46 -46.16 38.87 -4.89
CA ARG A 46 -45.77 39.80 -5.97
C ARG A 46 -44.26 39.79 -6.21
N ARG A 47 -43.88 39.51 -7.46
CA ARG A 47 -42.51 39.67 -7.97
C ARG A 47 -42.10 41.14 -7.94
N SER A 48 -41.14 41.47 -7.09
CA SER A 48 -40.30 42.67 -7.16
C SER A 48 -38.90 42.27 -6.68
N GLY A 49 -37.87 42.62 -7.46
CA GLY A 49 -36.46 42.51 -7.06
C GLY A 49 -35.69 41.34 -7.69
N SER A 50 -34.84 41.68 -8.67
CA SER A 50 -33.72 40.94 -9.28
C SER A 50 -33.71 39.41 -9.17
N GLY A 51 -34.15 38.74 -10.24
CA GLY A 51 -33.82 37.34 -10.47
C GLY A 51 -32.31 37.19 -10.63
N LEU A 52 -31.61 36.78 -9.56
CA LEU A 52 -30.18 36.49 -9.59
C LEU A 52 -29.94 35.44 -10.69
N ASN A 53 -29.16 35.78 -11.71
CA ASN A 53 -28.86 34.91 -12.84
C ASN A 53 -28.13 33.65 -12.31
N ARG A 54 -28.81 32.49 -12.34
CA ARG A 54 -28.30 31.22 -11.77
C ARG A 54 -27.35 30.46 -12.71
N TRP A 55 -27.27 30.85 -13.98
CA TRP A 55 -26.38 30.28 -14.99
C TRP A 55 -24.89 30.31 -14.63
N PRO A 56 -24.31 31.43 -14.14
CA PRO A 56 -22.91 31.46 -13.70
C PRO A 56 -22.62 30.48 -12.56
N VAL A 57 -23.56 30.30 -11.62
CA VAL A 57 -23.41 29.32 -10.53
C VAL A 57 -23.45 27.89 -11.08
N ALA A 58 -24.37 27.58 -11.99
CA ALA A 58 -24.45 26.26 -12.61
C ALA A 58 -23.21 25.92 -13.45
N LEU A 59 -22.66 26.90 -14.19
CA LEU A 59 -21.40 26.73 -14.93
C LEU A 59 -20.20 26.56 -14.00
N ALA A 60 -20.14 27.28 -12.88
CA ALA A 60 -19.10 27.13 -11.89
C ALA A 60 -19.13 25.73 -11.25
N VAL A 61 -20.32 25.26 -10.85
CA VAL A 61 -20.50 23.90 -10.30
C VAL A 61 -20.16 22.84 -11.34
N GLY A 62 -20.66 22.97 -12.57
CA GLY A 62 -20.34 22.04 -13.65
C GLY A 62 -18.84 22.02 -14.00
N GLY A 63 -18.19 23.17 -13.98
CA GLY A 63 -16.74 23.31 -14.18
C GLY A 63 -15.94 22.67 -13.05
N LEU A 64 -16.34 22.85 -11.79
CA LEU A 64 -15.72 22.20 -10.64
C LEU A 64 -15.90 20.68 -10.69
N MET A 65 -17.08 20.19 -11.07
CA MET A 65 -17.33 18.76 -11.24
C MET A 65 -16.49 18.16 -12.37
N ALA A 66 -16.42 18.83 -13.52
CA ALA A 66 -15.58 18.40 -14.62
C ALA A 66 -14.09 18.41 -14.23
N TRP A 67 -13.63 19.44 -13.51
CA TRP A 67 -12.26 19.53 -13.02
C TRP A 67 -11.93 18.40 -12.02
N ALA A 68 -12.83 18.13 -11.07
CA ALA A 68 -12.69 17.05 -10.09
C ALA A 68 -12.63 15.64 -10.72
N LEU A 69 -13.19 15.45 -11.91
CA LEU A 69 -13.12 14.18 -12.65
C LEU A 69 -11.92 14.12 -13.60
N VAL A 70 -11.63 15.22 -14.29
CA VAL A 70 -10.60 15.26 -15.34
C VAL A 70 -9.20 15.26 -14.74
N GLN A 71 -8.97 15.94 -13.62
CA GLN A 71 -7.64 16.06 -13.04
C GLN A 71 -7.10 14.71 -12.53
N PRO A 72 -7.83 13.89 -11.73
CA PRO A 72 -7.36 12.58 -11.30
C PRO A 72 -7.16 11.62 -12.49
N ALA A 73 -8.09 11.62 -13.45
CA ALA A 73 -7.99 10.78 -14.64
C ALA A 73 -6.78 11.14 -15.52
N TRP A 74 -6.50 12.44 -15.65
CA TRP A 74 -5.31 12.92 -16.36
C TRP A 74 -4.02 12.51 -15.63
N ALA A 75 -3.96 12.64 -14.30
CA ALA A 75 -2.79 12.23 -13.53
C ALA A 75 -2.55 10.71 -13.59
N GLN A 76 -3.61 9.91 -13.54
CA GLN A 76 -3.53 8.46 -13.76
C GLN A 76 -3.04 8.15 -15.18
N CYS A 77 -3.58 8.84 -16.19
CA CYS A 77 -3.15 8.66 -17.58
C CYS A 77 -1.66 9.00 -17.75
N LEU A 78 -1.20 10.13 -17.19
CA LEU A 78 0.21 10.52 -17.18
C LEU A 78 1.07 9.44 -16.54
N TRP A 79 0.67 8.89 -15.40
CA TRP A 79 1.44 7.86 -14.71
C TRP A 79 1.51 6.54 -15.48
N TRP A 80 0.36 6.01 -15.90
CA TRP A 80 0.30 4.68 -16.51
C TRP A 80 0.79 4.64 -17.97
N HIS A 81 0.89 5.78 -18.65
CA HIS A 81 1.45 5.86 -20.01
C HIS A 81 2.88 6.41 -20.07
N SER A 82 3.49 6.75 -18.92
CA SER A 82 4.90 7.13 -18.85
C SER A 82 5.75 6.05 -18.20
N GLU A 83 7.04 6.01 -18.53
CA GLU A 83 7.98 5.16 -17.81
C GLU A 83 8.13 5.68 -16.36
N PRO A 84 7.91 4.83 -15.34
CA PRO A 84 8.06 5.21 -13.95
C PRO A 84 9.48 5.74 -13.68
N SER A 85 9.56 6.97 -13.20
CA SER A 85 10.84 7.64 -12.89
C SER A 85 10.63 8.69 -11.81
N ALA A 86 11.72 9.08 -11.11
CA ALA A 86 11.66 10.13 -10.09
C ALA A 86 11.07 11.44 -10.64
N LYS A 87 11.39 11.78 -11.89
CA LYS A 87 10.83 12.96 -12.57
C LYS A 87 9.33 12.81 -12.81
N ALA A 88 8.88 11.65 -13.30
CA ALA A 88 7.46 11.38 -13.51
C ALA A 88 6.67 11.48 -12.20
N VAL A 89 7.21 10.96 -11.10
CA VAL A 89 6.60 11.07 -9.75
C VAL A 89 6.36 12.53 -9.38
N ILE A 90 7.38 13.39 -9.50
CA ILE A 90 7.26 14.82 -9.17
C ILE A 90 6.22 15.50 -10.08
N THR A 91 6.21 15.18 -11.38
CA THR A 91 5.25 15.74 -12.34
C THR A 91 3.82 15.35 -11.98
N VAL A 92 3.58 14.06 -11.70
CA VAL A 92 2.25 13.54 -11.39
C VAL A 92 1.76 14.04 -10.02
N VAL A 93 2.61 14.03 -9.00
CA VAL A 93 2.25 14.55 -7.66
C VAL A 93 1.96 16.05 -7.70
N ARG A 94 2.65 16.82 -8.56
CA ARG A 94 2.31 18.23 -8.75
C ARG A 94 0.96 18.40 -9.44
N ALA A 95 0.64 17.53 -10.40
CA ALA A 95 -0.64 17.52 -11.08
C ALA A 95 -1.80 17.07 -10.16
N GLU A 96 -1.54 16.12 -9.26
CA GLU A 96 -2.53 15.50 -8.40
C GLU A 96 -1.88 15.10 -7.06
N PRO A 97 -1.89 15.98 -6.04
CA PRO A 97 -1.15 15.75 -4.79
C PRO A 97 -1.66 14.59 -3.94
N TRP A 98 -2.91 14.18 -4.12
CA TRP A 98 -3.55 13.08 -3.39
C TRP A 98 -3.51 11.74 -4.15
N PHE A 99 -2.84 11.69 -5.31
CA PHE A 99 -2.57 10.41 -5.98
C PHE A 99 -1.34 9.73 -5.37
N SER A 100 -1.60 8.69 -4.59
CA SER A 100 -0.62 8.05 -3.71
C SER A 100 0.32 7.05 -4.42
N GLU A 101 -0.10 6.50 -5.56
CA GLU A 101 0.57 5.41 -6.25
C GLU A 101 2.00 5.77 -6.72
N PRO A 102 2.27 6.95 -7.30
CA PRO A 102 3.64 7.36 -7.64
C PRO A 102 4.56 7.46 -6.42
N MET A 103 4.03 7.91 -5.28
CA MET A 103 4.79 8.00 -4.02
C MET A 103 5.13 6.61 -3.49
N ARG A 104 4.14 5.69 -3.52
CA ARG A 104 4.33 4.29 -3.16
C ARG A 104 5.38 3.63 -4.03
N TRP A 105 5.31 3.86 -5.34
CA TRP A 105 6.27 3.34 -6.30
C TRP A 105 7.67 3.86 -6.00
N ARG A 106 7.85 5.18 -5.81
CA ARG A 106 9.18 5.75 -5.59
C ARG A 106 9.84 5.27 -4.31
N ALA A 107 9.09 5.17 -3.21
CA ALA A 107 9.62 4.61 -1.97
C ALA A 107 9.98 3.11 -2.13
N GLY A 108 9.19 2.36 -2.91
CA GLY A 108 9.49 0.96 -3.22
C GLY A 108 10.72 0.78 -4.13
N ASP A 109 10.87 1.65 -5.12
CA ASP A 109 12.02 1.71 -6.03
C ASP A 109 13.30 1.99 -5.24
N LEU A 110 13.28 2.99 -4.34
CA LEU A 110 14.38 3.27 -3.43
C LEU A 110 14.71 2.07 -2.52
N LEU A 111 13.72 1.32 -2.03
CA LEU A 111 13.97 0.11 -1.24
C LEU A 111 14.65 -1.02 -2.03
N ALA A 112 14.52 -1.03 -3.36
CA ALA A 112 15.22 -1.99 -4.21
C ALA A 112 16.67 -1.59 -4.50
N GLU A 113 17.06 -0.35 -4.21
CA GLU A 113 18.43 0.12 -4.42
C GLU A 113 19.42 -0.65 -3.54
N PRO A 114 20.54 -1.14 -4.10
CA PRO A 114 21.50 -1.95 -3.36
C PRO A 114 22.10 -1.25 -2.14
N GLN A 115 22.38 0.05 -2.26
CA GLN A 115 23.04 0.87 -1.25
C GLN A 115 22.31 2.18 -1.07
N TRP A 116 22.13 2.63 0.18
CA TRP A 116 21.51 3.92 0.46
C TRP A 116 22.56 4.96 0.79
N THR A 117 22.32 6.17 0.29
CA THR A 117 22.95 7.39 0.81
C THR A 117 21.92 8.11 1.70
N TRP A 118 22.38 9.10 2.47
CA TRP A 118 21.47 9.95 3.24
C TRP A 118 20.39 10.63 2.39
N ALA A 119 20.69 10.92 1.11
CA ALA A 119 19.71 11.47 0.17
C ALA A 119 18.63 10.44 -0.20
N HIS A 120 19.01 9.17 -0.42
CA HIS A 120 18.04 8.11 -0.66
C HIS A 120 17.15 7.87 0.57
N ALA A 121 17.74 7.87 1.76
CA ALA A 121 17.01 7.70 3.02
C ALA A 121 15.97 8.81 3.26
N SER A 122 16.38 10.08 3.08
CA SER A 122 15.47 11.21 3.25
C SER A 122 14.36 11.23 2.19
N GLU A 123 14.68 10.90 0.94
CA GLU A 123 13.69 10.82 -0.13
C GLU A 123 12.67 9.69 0.11
N ALA A 124 13.14 8.49 0.50
CA ALA A 124 12.26 7.35 0.79
C ALA A 124 11.36 7.63 1.99
N LEU A 125 11.89 8.29 3.02
CA LEU A 125 11.12 8.67 4.20
C LEU A 125 10.03 9.68 3.85
N GLU A 126 10.36 10.69 3.05
CA GLU A 126 9.39 11.70 2.61
C GLU A 126 8.25 11.07 1.78
N TRP A 127 8.58 10.24 0.79
CA TRP A 127 7.55 9.62 -0.06
C TRP A 127 6.70 8.61 0.71
N SER A 128 7.28 7.80 1.59
CA SER A 128 6.51 6.86 2.40
C SER A 128 5.59 7.57 3.40
N ARG A 129 6.05 8.67 4.02
CA ARG A 129 5.23 9.48 4.94
C ARG A 129 4.06 10.13 4.22
N ARG A 130 4.28 10.75 3.07
CA ARG A 130 3.20 11.37 2.28
C ARG A 130 2.20 10.34 1.76
N ASN A 131 2.69 9.19 1.30
CA ASN A 131 1.81 8.07 0.91
C ASN A 131 0.91 7.65 2.07
N LEU A 132 1.47 7.58 3.27
CA LEU A 132 0.75 7.24 4.49
C LEU A 132 -0.28 8.30 4.91
N GLU A 133 0.06 9.58 4.81
CA GLU A 133 -0.86 10.69 5.10
C GLU A 133 -2.11 10.66 4.20
N ILE A 134 -1.94 10.27 2.94
CA ILE A 134 -3.04 10.10 1.99
C ILE A 134 -3.82 8.81 2.28
N GLN A 135 -3.15 7.75 2.71
CA GLN A 135 -3.74 6.42 2.92
C GLN A 135 -3.53 5.88 4.35
N PRO A 136 -4.07 6.55 5.38
CA PRO A 136 -3.87 6.10 6.76
C PRO A 136 -4.54 4.75 7.07
N GLY A 137 -5.54 4.34 6.28
CA GLY A 137 -6.20 3.03 6.38
C GLY A 137 -5.55 1.91 5.58
N SER A 138 -4.43 2.16 4.90
CA SER A 138 -3.76 1.17 4.05
C SER A 138 -2.65 0.45 4.81
N ALA A 139 -2.84 -0.82 5.11
CA ALA A 139 -1.80 -1.66 5.71
C ALA A 139 -0.52 -1.65 4.85
N ARG A 140 -0.68 -1.68 3.52
CA ARG A 140 0.47 -1.58 2.60
C ARG A 140 1.25 -0.27 2.76
N ALA A 141 0.58 0.87 2.96
CA ALA A 141 1.25 2.15 3.20
C ALA A 141 2.04 2.13 4.54
N TRP A 142 1.44 1.59 5.60
CA TRP A 142 2.12 1.39 6.88
C TRP A 142 3.32 0.45 6.77
N SER A 143 3.17 -0.69 6.09
CA SER A 143 4.24 -1.66 5.87
C SER A 143 5.40 -1.07 5.05
N LEU A 144 5.09 -0.25 4.04
CA LEU A 144 6.09 0.49 3.26
C LEU A 144 6.85 1.48 4.15
N HIS A 145 6.15 2.28 4.96
CA HIS A 145 6.79 3.21 5.89
C HIS A 145 7.66 2.48 6.93
N GLY A 146 7.18 1.34 7.45
CA GLY A 146 7.96 0.48 8.34
C GLY A 146 9.22 -0.06 7.67
N SER A 147 9.11 -0.50 6.41
CA SER A 147 10.24 -1.02 5.62
C SER A 147 11.30 0.05 5.36
N VAL A 148 10.89 1.29 5.08
CA VAL A 148 11.81 2.44 4.94
C VAL A 148 12.56 2.70 6.25
N ASN A 149 11.87 2.77 7.38
CA ASN A 149 12.53 2.96 8.68
C ASN A 149 13.45 1.78 9.03
N ALA A 150 13.05 0.55 8.74
CA ALA A 150 13.89 -0.65 8.94
C ALA A 150 15.16 -0.62 8.07
N ARG A 151 15.05 -0.16 6.82
CA ARG A 151 16.22 0.03 5.94
C ARG A 151 17.16 1.11 6.50
N ILE A 152 16.62 2.22 7.02
CA ILE A 152 17.42 3.27 7.68
C ILE A 152 18.18 2.69 8.88
N VAL A 153 17.51 1.88 9.71
CA VAL A 153 18.12 1.20 10.86
C VAL A 153 19.30 0.32 10.44
N GLY A 154 19.14 -0.45 9.36
CA GLY A 154 20.19 -1.34 8.86
C GLY A 154 21.38 -0.63 8.23
N GLU A 155 21.15 0.46 7.49
CA GLU A 155 22.20 1.15 6.72
C GLU A 155 22.92 2.25 7.50
N PHE A 156 22.22 2.97 8.39
CA PHE A 156 22.76 4.16 9.05
C PHE A 156 22.78 4.10 10.57
N GLY A 157 22.10 3.10 11.16
CA GLY A 157 22.15 2.84 12.60
C GLY A 157 20.78 2.84 13.28
N ALA A 158 20.73 2.16 14.42
CA ALA A 158 19.52 1.89 15.18
C ALA A 158 19.16 3.01 16.17
N TRP A 159 18.82 4.21 15.66
CA TRP A 159 18.32 5.26 16.56
C TRP A 159 16.96 4.87 17.17
N PRO A 160 16.74 5.13 18.48
CA PRO A 160 15.52 4.71 19.16
C PRO A 160 14.23 5.14 18.45
N VAL A 161 14.18 6.37 17.94
CA VAL A 161 13.02 6.90 17.22
C VAL A 161 12.75 6.16 15.91
N THR A 162 13.78 5.81 15.15
CA THR A 162 13.63 5.11 13.87
C THR A 162 13.20 3.66 14.08
N VAL A 163 13.74 3.01 15.11
CA VAL A 163 13.33 1.66 15.52
C VAL A 163 11.87 1.67 15.97
N GLU A 164 11.46 2.65 16.78
CA GLU A 164 10.08 2.78 17.23
C GLU A 164 9.12 3.05 16.07
N ASN A 165 9.48 3.96 15.16
CA ASN A 165 8.69 4.24 13.95
C ASN A 165 8.49 2.98 13.11
N ALA A 166 9.55 2.18 12.90
CA ALA A 166 9.45 0.92 12.16
C ALA A 166 8.53 -0.08 12.86
N ARG A 167 8.70 -0.29 14.18
CA ARG A 167 7.87 -1.21 14.97
C ARG A 167 6.41 -0.81 14.99
N SER A 168 6.14 0.47 15.23
CA SER A 168 4.79 1.03 15.25
C SER A 168 4.11 0.86 13.89
N ALA A 169 4.83 1.15 12.80
CA ALA A 169 4.29 1.01 11.45
C ALA A 169 3.97 -0.45 11.09
N PHE A 170 4.85 -1.41 11.39
CA PHE A 170 4.55 -2.83 11.18
C PHE A 170 3.42 -3.34 12.08
N GLY A 171 3.36 -2.87 13.34
CA GLY A 171 2.28 -3.21 14.27
C GLY A 171 0.92 -2.69 13.78
N HIS A 172 0.88 -1.47 13.26
CA HIS A 172 -0.34 -0.90 12.69
C HIS A 172 -0.76 -1.65 11.41
N SER A 173 0.20 -1.97 10.54
CA SER A 173 -0.06 -2.80 9.35
C SER A 173 -0.66 -4.17 9.70
N SER A 174 -0.12 -4.82 10.74
CA SER A 174 -0.63 -6.11 11.23
C SER A 174 -2.02 -5.98 11.89
N THR A 175 -2.35 -4.81 12.43
CA THR A 175 -3.70 -4.56 12.98
C THR A 175 -4.73 -4.40 11.87
N LEU A 176 -4.36 -3.72 10.78
CA LEU A 176 -5.22 -3.52 9.61
C LEU A 176 -5.42 -4.82 8.81
N GLU A 177 -4.37 -5.65 8.68
CA GLU A 177 -4.38 -6.91 7.94
C GLU A 177 -3.79 -8.06 8.77
N PRO A 178 -4.53 -8.60 9.75
CA PRO A 178 -4.00 -9.56 10.73
C PRO A 178 -3.69 -10.95 10.16
N ARG A 179 -4.17 -11.26 8.95
CA ARG A 179 -3.95 -12.56 8.31
C ARG A 179 -2.80 -12.58 7.31
N LEU A 180 -2.14 -11.44 7.08
CA LEU A 180 -1.04 -11.38 6.12
C LEU A 180 0.32 -11.70 6.78
N PRO A 181 1.03 -12.75 6.33
CA PRO A 181 2.32 -13.15 6.89
C PRO A 181 3.45 -12.14 6.64
N TRP A 182 3.35 -11.27 5.62
CA TRP A 182 4.41 -10.31 5.23
C TRP A 182 4.73 -9.27 6.31
N HIS A 183 3.73 -8.83 7.07
CA HIS A 183 3.90 -7.79 8.09
C HIS A 183 4.76 -8.27 9.27
N PRO A 184 4.42 -9.37 9.97
CA PRO A 184 5.27 -9.90 11.04
C PRO A 184 6.63 -10.39 10.50
N TYR A 185 6.70 -10.91 9.28
CA TYR A 185 7.98 -11.30 8.66
C TYR A 185 8.92 -10.11 8.44
N SER A 186 8.41 -9.00 7.92
CA SER A 186 9.22 -7.79 7.67
C SER A 186 9.74 -7.21 8.98
N GLN A 187 8.90 -7.21 10.03
CA GLN A 187 9.34 -6.84 11.37
C GLN A 187 10.37 -7.82 11.92
N ALA A 188 10.21 -9.13 11.72
CA ALA A 188 11.16 -10.14 12.18
C ALA A 188 12.55 -9.94 11.56
N LEU A 189 12.64 -9.58 10.27
CA LEU A 189 13.91 -9.25 9.62
C LEU A 189 14.62 -8.07 10.30
N MET A 190 13.87 -7.02 10.64
CA MET A 190 14.41 -5.85 11.35
C MET A 190 14.85 -6.22 12.78
N GLU A 191 14.04 -6.98 13.52
CA GLU A 191 14.41 -7.40 14.88
C GLU A 191 15.66 -8.30 14.87
N ARG A 192 15.81 -9.14 13.85
CA ARG A 192 17.03 -9.92 13.63
C ARG A 192 18.24 -9.02 13.40
N SER A 193 18.14 -7.98 12.57
CA SER A 193 19.26 -7.06 12.35
C SER A 193 19.62 -6.23 13.57
N LEU A 194 18.66 -6.04 14.48
CA LEU A 194 18.87 -5.41 15.79
C LEU A 194 19.46 -6.36 16.84
N GLY A 195 19.64 -7.65 16.52
CA GLY A 195 20.11 -8.67 17.45
C GLY A 195 19.05 -9.18 18.43
N ASN A 196 17.78 -8.79 18.28
CA ASN A 196 16.68 -9.22 19.14
C ASN A 196 16.15 -10.59 18.70
N LEU A 197 17.01 -11.62 18.78
CA LEU A 197 16.76 -12.95 18.20
C LEU A 197 15.45 -13.59 18.69
N GLU A 198 15.15 -13.51 19.99
CA GLU A 198 13.90 -14.05 20.54
C GLU A 198 12.65 -13.39 19.94
N ARG A 199 12.66 -12.05 19.82
CA ARG A 199 11.54 -11.30 19.26
C ARG A 199 11.40 -11.57 17.76
N ALA A 200 12.53 -11.64 17.05
CA ALA A 200 12.56 -12.02 15.65
C ALA A 200 11.97 -13.42 15.44
N LEU A 201 12.33 -14.39 16.29
CA LEU A 201 11.86 -15.78 16.18
C LEU A 201 10.35 -15.87 16.44
N ARG A 202 9.83 -15.17 17.46
CA ARG A 202 8.38 -15.11 17.71
C ARG A 202 7.61 -14.55 16.51
N LEU A 203 8.08 -13.45 15.93
CA LEU A 203 7.44 -12.82 14.77
C LEU A 203 7.54 -13.69 13.50
N ALA A 204 8.69 -14.31 13.25
CA ALA A 204 8.89 -15.21 12.13
C ALA A 204 8.03 -16.47 12.25
N SER A 205 7.93 -17.04 13.46
CA SER A 205 7.07 -18.19 13.76
C SER A 205 5.59 -17.83 13.54
N HIS A 206 5.16 -16.68 14.04
CA HIS A 206 3.80 -16.19 13.79
C HIS A 206 3.50 -16.02 12.29
N SER A 207 4.47 -15.53 11.51
CA SER A 207 4.31 -15.39 10.06
C SER A 207 4.05 -16.73 9.36
N VAL A 208 4.77 -17.80 9.73
CA VAL A 208 4.56 -19.13 9.14
C VAL A 208 3.34 -19.87 9.69
N GLU A 209 2.86 -19.49 10.88
CA GLU A 209 1.56 -19.95 11.39
C GLU A 209 0.40 -19.35 10.59
N LEU A 210 0.51 -18.07 10.18
CA LEU A 210 -0.49 -17.42 9.33
C LEU A 210 -0.53 -18.03 7.93
N GLU A 211 0.64 -18.35 7.37
CA GLU A 211 0.77 -18.95 6.04
C GLU A 211 1.86 -20.04 6.03
N PRO A 212 1.46 -21.31 6.20
CA PRO A 212 2.40 -22.43 6.22
C PRO A 212 3.16 -22.63 4.90
N ALA A 213 2.68 -22.14 3.76
CA ALA A 213 3.41 -22.23 2.49
C ALA A 213 4.49 -21.14 2.33
N PHE A 214 4.68 -20.28 3.33
CA PHE A 214 5.61 -19.15 3.23
C PHE A 214 7.07 -19.56 3.38
N VAL A 215 7.69 -19.96 2.28
CA VAL A 215 9.09 -20.45 2.21
C VAL A 215 10.07 -19.47 2.85
N ARG A 216 9.96 -18.17 2.54
CA ARG A 216 10.87 -17.16 3.12
C ARG A 216 10.73 -17.06 4.64
N GLY A 217 9.52 -17.24 5.16
CA GLY A 217 9.24 -17.27 6.59
C GLY A 217 9.93 -18.47 7.26
N TRP A 218 9.78 -19.67 6.71
CA TRP A 218 10.41 -20.87 7.26
C TRP A 218 11.94 -20.80 7.22
N LEU A 219 12.52 -20.22 6.17
CA LEU A 219 13.96 -20.01 6.08
C LEU A 219 14.47 -18.98 7.08
N LEU A 220 13.65 -17.97 7.43
CA LEU A 220 13.98 -17.05 8.51
C LEU A 220 13.91 -17.74 9.88
N VAL A 221 12.88 -18.55 10.15
CA VAL A 221 12.78 -19.37 11.37
C VAL A 221 14.02 -20.26 11.50
N SER A 222 14.36 -21.02 10.46
CA SER A 222 15.53 -21.91 10.47
C SER A 222 16.84 -21.20 10.85
N ARG A 223 17.08 -20.02 10.28
CA ARG A 223 18.26 -19.20 10.62
C ARG A 223 18.26 -18.66 12.04
N LEU A 224 17.08 -18.31 12.56
CA LEU A 224 16.94 -17.78 13.91
C LEU A 224 17.13 -18.88 14.95
N GLU A 225 16.60 -20.08 14.70
CA GLU A 225 16.84 -21.27 15.54
C GLU A 225 18.31 -21.67 15.53
N LEU A 226 18.96 -21.64 14.35
CA LEU A 226 20.39 -21.90 14.23
C LEU A 226 21.22 -20.88 15.03
N ALA A 227 20.88 -19.58 14.92
CA ALA A 227 21.51 -18.53 15.70
C ALA A 227 21.26 -18.65 17.20
N GLY A 228 20.13 -19.24 17.60
CA GLY A 228 19.81 -19.59 18.99
C GLY A 228 20.48 -20.87 19.50
N GLY A 229 21.13 -21.64 18.62
CA GLY A 229 21.82 -22.89 18.95
C GLY A 229 20.95 -24.15 18.89
N ASP A 230 19.68 -24.07 18.49
CA ASP A 230 18.82 -25.24 18.30
C ASP A 230 18.94 -25.77 16.86
N LEU A 231 19.95 -26.61 16.64
CA LEU A 231 20.20 -27.24 15.35
C LEU A 231 19.01 -28.12 14.90
N TYR A 232 18.31 -28.76 15.83
CA TYR A 232 17.21 -29.65 15.50
C TYR A 232 15.98 -28.86 15.02
N ALA A 233 15.63 -27.77 15.71
CA ALA A 233 14.58 -26.85 15.26
C ALA A 233 14.94 -26.18 13.92
N ALA A 234 16.20 -25.79 13.74
CA ALA A 234 16.68 -25.20 12.50
C ALA A 234 16.51 -26.15 11.30
N ARG A 235 16.89 -27.43 11.45
CA ARG A 235 16.70 -28.46 10.42
C ARG A 235 15.23 -28.70 10.11
N ARG A 236 14.37 -28.86 11.13
CA ARG A 236 12.92 -29.02 10.92
C ARG A 236 12.31 -27.84 10.15
N ALA A 237 12.69 -26.62 10.48
CA ALA A 237 12.19 -25.43 9.78
C ALA A 237 12.66 -25.38 8.32
N LEU A 238 13.90 -25.78 8.03
CA LEU A 238 14.40 -25.91 6.66
C LEU A 238 13.64 -26.97 5.87
N GLU A 239 13.36 -28.14 6.47
CA GLU A 239 12.55 -29.19 5.87
C GLU A 239 11.15 -28.66 5.49
N ARG A 240 10.48 -27.95 6.40
CA ARG A 240 9.18 -27.31 6.10
C ARG A 240 9.26 -26.31 4.95
N ALA A 241 10.35 -25.55 4.82
CA ALA A 241 10.55 -24.64 3.71
C ALA A 241 10.66 -25.38 2.36
N LEU A 242 11.36 -26.51 2.33
CA LEU A 242 11.53 -27.34 1.14
C LEU A 242 10.23 -28.04 0.77
N ASP A 243 9.52 -28.61 1.74
CA ASP A 243 8.21 -29.24 1.53
C ASP A 243 7.20 -28.24 0.95
N SER A 244 7.20 -27.00 1.46
CA SER A 244 6.29 -25.94 0.98
C SER A 244 6.61 -25.49 -0.44
N ARG A 245 7.89 -25.54 -0.84
CA ARG A 245 8.33 -25.24 -2.20
C ARG A 245 7.96 -26.37 -3.17
N ASP A 246 8.09 -27.61 -2.71
CA ASP A 246 7.94 -28.82 -3.52
C ASP A 246 6.48 -29.33 -3.52
N ALA A 247 5.61 -28.79 -2.66
CA ALA A 247 4.16 -29.01 -2.67
C ALA A 247 3.59 -28.63 -4.04
N GLY A 248 3.22 -29.66 -4.79
CA GLY A 248 3.19 -29.70 -6.25
C GLY A 248 2.54 -28.49 -6.94
N GLU A 249 3.17 -28.04 -8.02
CA GLU A 249 2.80 -26.86 -8.80
C GLU A 249 1.30 -26.85 -9.17
N PRO A 250 0.45 -25.96 -8.59
CA PRO A 250 -0.87 -25.73 -9.15
C PRO A 250 -0.77 -25.34 -10.62
N ARG A 251 -1.69 -25.84 -11.46
CA ARG A 251 -1.75 -25.54 -12.91
C ARG A 251 -1.75 -24.04 -13.23
N VAL A 252 -2.17 -23.19 -12.29
CA VAL A 252 -2.08 -21.72 -12.38
C VAL A 252 -1.72 -21.14 -11.02
N TRP A 253 -0.54 -20.54 -10.89
CA TRP A 253 -0.16 -19.80 -9.68
C TRP A 253 -0.63 -18.36 -9.78
N THR A 254 -1.28 -17.87 -8.71
CA THR A 254 -1.50 -16.43 -8.54
C THR A 254 -0.18 -15.74 -8.18
N THR A 255 -0.12 -14.41 -8.37
CA THR A 255 1.04 -13.60 -7.96
C THR A 255 1.37 -13.79 -6.48
N TYR A 256 0.34 -13.93 -5.64
CA TYR A 256 0.47 -14.23 -4.21
C TYR A 256 1.21 -15.55 -3.95
N HIS A 257 0.80 -16.64 -4.61
CA HIS A 257 1.44 -17.95 -4.45
C HIS A 257 2.90 -17.91 -4.91
N ARG A 258 3.19 -17.24 -6.04
CA ARG A 258 4.56 -17.04 -6.52
C ARG A 258 5.42 -16.35 -5.47
N ASP A 259 4.92 -15.28 -4.86
CA ASP A 259 5.67 -14.52 -3.86
C ASP A 259 5.92 -15.30 -2.55
N LEU A 260 5.01 -16.21 -2.17
CA LEU A 260 5.19 -17.04 -0.98
C LEU A 260 6.37 -17.99 -1.08
N ILE A 261 6.55 -18.59 -2.25
CA ILE A 261 7.58 -19.61 -2.45
C ILE A 261 8.88 -19.02 -3.02
N ARG A 262 8.83 -17.80 -3.56
CA ARG A 262 10.00 -17.14 -4.15
C ARG A 262 11.05 -16.90 -3.08
N TYR A 263 12.26 -17.42 -3.30
CA TYR A 263 13.40 -17.18 -2.43
C TYR A 263 14.72 -17.18 -3.21
N PRO A 264 15.76 -16.44 -2.77
CA PRO A 264 17.08 -16.49 -3.40
C PRO A 264 17.75 -17.86 -3.19
N GLU A 265 17.90 -18.66 -4.23
CA GLU A 265 18.49 -20.02 -4.15
C GLU A 265 19.86 -20.06 -3.45
N GLN A 266 20.71 -19.07 -3.68
CA GLN A 266 22.04 -18.98 -3.05
C GLN A 266 21.97 -19.01 -1.52
N HIS A 267 20.98 -18.31 -0.95
CA HIS A 267 20.75 -18.25 0.47
C HIS A 267 20.28 -19.57 1.07
N LEU A 268 19.58 -20.39 0.26
CA LEU A 268 19.07 -21.70 0.65
C LEU A 268 20.23 -22.69 0.67
N GLN A 269 21.07 -22.66 -0.36
CA GLN A 269 22.25 -23.50 -0.44
C GLN A 269 23.26 -23.21 0.68
N ALA A 270 23.46 -21.94 1.04
CA ALA A 270 24.30 -21.57 2.18
C ALA A 270 23.75 -22.16 3.48
N LEU A 271 22.45 -22.00 3.74
CA LEU A 271 21.81 -22.53 4.95
C LEU A 271 21.85 -24.07 5.00
N LYS A 272 21.70 -24.75 3.86
CA LYS A 272 21.87 -26.22 3.79
C LYS A 272 23.25 -26.66 4.25
N ARG A 273 24.31 -26.02 3.75
CA ARG A 273 25.69 -26.33 4.13
C ARG A 273 25.99 -26.05 5.61
N GLU A 274 25.39 -25.01 6.19
CA GLU A 274 25.54 -24.71 7.62
C GLU A 274 24.84 -25.74 8.51
N LEU A 275 23.83 -26.44 7.98
CA LEU A 275 23.03 -27.41 8.71
C LEU A 275 23.42 -28.86 8.44
N GLU A 276 24.35 -29.16 7.54
CA GLU A 276 24.91 -30.50 7.30
C GLU A 276 25.89 -30.90 8.41
#